data_AF-A0A536TGC7-F1
#
_entry.id   AF-A0A536TGC7-F1
#
_cell.length_a   1.000
_cell.length_b   1.000
_cell.length_c   1.000
_cell.angle_alpha   90.00
_cell.angle_beta   90.00
_cell.angle_gamma   90.00
#
_symmetry.space_group_name_H-M   'P 1'
#
loop_
_entity.id
_entity.type
_entity.pdbx_description
1 polymer ?
#
loop_
_entity_poly.entity_id
_entity_poly.type
_entity_poly.pdbx_seq_one_letter_code
_entity_poly.pdbx_strand_id
1 'polypeptide(L)'
;MSDDRLPPKASVKPKIANFDSATAMLRALASHCRDEDFIALGSFPKWSTPFMSLVGALVNHTPEIVRNAVYTVSGWTEAVAQRKIVGPRTEPSTVARWLCDHYPKKRYPAIMLGSSNGALMHLCAACGIPWLPQTYLMPVAHRRLDPNDVAMELARMRPLALRFLAAYPEVQLHHMHDPSQDRLMVQLMSYFRLKYLRLPEAYQTFMEQCLQPGATICIVDCALRWPTTRLADRYIFQMGALGGPTADEYLNGGPRVAAFLAQTHASVQRWTAPAPDAERPEAEWGFESALDDEIRDYADRNGYRVERLTFSHPEDLSPLIADFHADWFGRHGIDANRLLVESFVLMDPHRAWRAGLVPFWMFFNMEPSLKSLRKYLEEHDFDDIGLMLFSHGVRSIGLAAIEDWDACLARARKRGFYIGVDRRAYPQDFATFVNYSRDLERRFGKINIDLPPVPYATARDFVRSRAAGTRVSWNSL
;
A
#
# COMPACT_ATOMS: atom_id res chain seq x y z
N MET A 1 19.80 -32.09 35.82
CA MET A 1 19.26 -31.89 34.46
C MET A 1 19.28 -30.40 34.21
N SER A 2 20.31 -29.93 33.50
CA SER A 2 20.49 -28.53 33.12
C SER A 2 19.47 -28.18 32.03
N ASP A 3 18.67 -27.16 32.32
CA ASP A 3 17.69 -26.54 31.43
C ASP A 3 18.44 -25.70 30.39
N ASP A 4 18.80 -26.34 29.28
CA ASP A 4 19.42 -25.71 28.11
C ASP A 4 18.37 -24.94 27.31
N ARG A 5 17.78 -23.91 27.93
CA ARG A 5 17.00 -22.91 27.20
C ARG A 5 17.97 -21.99 26.46
N LEU A 6 18.24 -22.36 25.22
CA LEU A 6 18.84 -21.49 24.21
C LEU A 6 18.19 -20.10 24.30
N PRO A 7 18.97 -19.01 24.35
CA PRO A 7 18.42 -17.66 24.37
C PRO A 7 17.54 -17.44 23.13
N PRO A 8 16.47 -16.62 23.21
CA PRO A 8 15.63 -16.33 22.06
C PRO A 8 16.52 -15.80 20.93
N LYS A 9 16.57 -16.55 19.81
CA LYS A 9 17.28 -16.11 18.60
C LYS A 9 16.81 -14.70 18.29
N ALA A 10 17.74 -13.74 18.23
CA ALA A 10 17.45 -12.38 17.79
C ALA A 10 16.58 -12.45 16.53
N SER A 11 15.44 -11.74 16.53
CA SER A 11 14.46 -11.84 15.45
C SER A 11 15.13 -11.53 14.13
N VAL A 12 15.14 -12.51 13.22
CA VAL A 12 15.75 -12.35 11.91
C VAL A 12 14.86 -11.38 11.13
N LYS A 13 15.35 -10.16 10.87
CA LYS A 13 14.60 -9.19 10.06
C LYS A 13 14.33 -9.79 8.67
N PRO A 14 13.05 -9.92 8.25
CA PRO A 14 12.71 -10.47 6.95
C PRO A 14 13.15 -9.53 5.83
N LYS A 15 13.32 -10.09 4.63
CA LYS A 15 13.63 -9.35 3.40
C LYS A 15 12.31 -9.00 2.71
N ILE A 16 11.73 -7.86 3.11
CA ILE A 16 10.50 -7.28 2.55
C ILE A 16 10.85 -5.89 1.99
N ALA A 17 10.18 -5.47 0.93
CA ALA A 17 10.34 -4.12 0.38
C ALA A 17 9.80 -3.06 1.35
N ASN A 18 10.56 -1.99 1.61
CA ASN A 18 10.07 -0.83 2.34
C ASN A 18 9.13 0.02 1.48
N PHE A 19 9.24 -0.06 0.15
CA PHE A 19 8.34 0.61 -0.79
C PHE A 19 7.03 -0.15 -1.05
N ASP A 20 6.84 -1.31 -0.42
CA ASP A 20 5.59 -2.08 -0.50
C ASP A 20 4.45 -1.37 0.23
N SER A 21 3.28 -1.32 -0.39
CA SER A 21 2.08 -0.71 0.18
C SER A 21 1.72 -1.30 1.54
N ALA A 22 1.68 -2.63 1.65
CA ALA A 22 1.35 -3.30 2.91
C ALA A 22 2.34 -2.96 4.03
N THR A 23 3.63 -2.92 3.71
CA THR A 23 4.69 -2.62 4.68
C THR A 23 4.64 -1.17 5.16
N ALA A 24 4.44 -0.21 4.24
CA ALA A 24 4.32 1.20 4.60
C ALA A 24 3.04 1.47 5.42
N MET A 25 1.90 0.92 5.00
CA MET A 25 0.62 1.00 5.70
C MET A 25 0.70 0.44 7.12
N LEU A 26 1.28 -0.76 7.27
CA LEU A 26 1.50 -1.38 8.57
C LEU A 26 2.32 -0.47 9.49
N ARG A 27 3.46 0.04 9.01
CA ARG A 27 4.34 0.87 9.83
C ARG A 27 3.67 2.18 10.22
N ALA A 28 2.96 2.82 9.30
CA ALA A 28 2.22 4.06 9.55
C ALA A 28 1.16 3.87 10.65
N LEU A 29 0.34 2.82 10.54
CA LEU A 29 -0.69 2.51 11.53
C LEU A 29 -0.10 2.06 12.88
N ALA A 30 0.97 1.25 12.85
CA ALA A 30 1.61 0.80 14.07
C ALA A 30 2.30 1.96 14.82
N SER A 31 2.91 2.91 14.11
CA SER A 31 3.41 4.17 14.69
C SER A 31 2.31 4.95 15.38
N HIS A 32 1.13 5.10 14.73
CA HIS A 32 -0.03 5.70 15.40
C HIS A 32 -0.42 4.93 16.67
N CYS A 33 -0.49 3.60 16.63
CA CYS A 33 -0.84 2.77 17.77
C CYS A 33 0.13 2.90 18.97
N ARG A 34 1.37 3.31 18.71
CA ARG A 34 2.43 3.59 19.71
C ARG A 34 2.52 5.07 20.10
N ASP A 35 1.68 5.94 19.55
CA ASP A 35 1.74 7.41 19.71
C ASP A 35 3.11 7.97 19.26
N GLU A 36 3.63 7.45 18.14
CA GLU A 36 4.92 7.83 17.56
C GLU A 36 4.75 8.49 16.19
N ASP A 37 5.57 9.50 15.90
CA ASP A 37 5.63 10.10 14.56
C ASP A 37 6.07 9.09 13.50
N PHE A 38 5.45 9.16 12.32
CA PHE A 38 5.81 8.36 11.16
C PHE A 38 6.68 9.17 10.19
N ILE A 39 8.00 9.00 10.28
CA ILE A 39 8.96 9.80 9.50
C ILE A 39 9.64 8.96 8.43
N ALA A 40 9.70 9.50 7.22
CA ALA A 40 10.40 8.91 6.07
C ALA A 40 10.05 7.43 5.87
N LEU A 41 8.74 7.13 5.82
CA LEU A 41 8.19 5.77 5.68
C LEU A 41 8.63 4.78 6.79
N GLY A 42 8.99 5.31 7.96
CA GLY A 42 9.51 4.52 9.08
C GLY A 42 10.90 3.90 8.83
N SER A 43 11.62 4.37 7.80
CA SER A 43 12.90 3.79 7.37
C SER A 43 14.12 4.50 7.95
N PHE A 44 13.95 5.73 8.47
CA PHE A 44 15.06 6.55 8.96
C PHE A 44 14.77 7.21 10.32
N PRO A 45 15.77 7.34 11.20
CA PRO A 45 15.66 8.12 12.43
C PRO A 45 15.39 9.62 12.14
N LYS A 46 14.61 10.29 12.99
CA LYS A 46 14.25 11.72 12.80
C LYS A 46 15.45 12.65 12.60
N TRP A 47 16.57 12.36 13.26
CA TRP A 47 17.76 13.21 13.21
C TRP A 47 18.44 13.22 11.83
N SER A 48 18.23 12.19 10.99
CA SER A 48 18.85 12.11 9.67
C SER A 48 18.01 12.76 8.56
N THR A 49 16.75 13.11 8.84
CA THR A 49 15.81 13.70 7.86
C THR A 49 16.34 14.99 7.20
N PRO A 50 16.95 15.97 7.91
CA PRO A 50 17.48 17.18 7.27
C PRO A 50 18.61 16.88 6.29
N PHE A 51 19.51 15.96 6.66
CA PHE A 51 20.62 15.52 5.81
C PHE A 51 20.11 14.77 4.58
N MET A 52 19.18 13.82 4.77
CA MET A 52 18.59 13.06 3.66
C MET A 52 17.77 13.94 2.73
N SER A 53 17.11 14.98 3.24
CA SER A 53 16.42 15.97 2.42
C SER A 53 17.40 16.79 1.57
N LEU A 54 18.55 17.18 2.13
CA LEU A 54 19.61 17.86 1.37
C LEU A 54 20.17 16.94 0.27
N VAL A 55 20.43 15.67 0.59
CA VAL A 55 20.86 14.67 -0.40
C VAL A 55 19.78 14.47 -1.47
N GLY A 56 18.51 14.36 -1.09
CA GLY A 56 17.38 14.25 -2.01
C GLY A 56 17.26 15.46 -2.93
N ALA A 57 17.42 16.68 -2.41
CA ALA A 57 17.41 17.91 -3.22
C ALA A 57 18.59 17.93 -4.22
N LEU A 58 19.79 17.54 -3.78
CA LEU A 58 20.95 17.41 -4.67
C LEU A 58 20.70 16.38 -5.77
N VAL A 59 20.14 15.22 -5.44
CA VAL A 59 19.76 14.18 -6.40
C VAL A 59 18.70 14.69 -7.37
N ASN A 60 17.68 15.42 -6.91
CA ASN A 60 16.64 15.98 -7.77
C ASN A 60 17.17 16.98 -8.80
N HIS A 61 18.29 17.66 -8.50
CA HIS A 61 18.98 18.56 -9.42
C HIS A 61 19.97 17.86 -10.36
N THR A 62 20.16 16.55 -10.24
CA THR A 62 20.98 15.77 -11.19
C THR A 62 20.21 15.43 -12.47
N PRO A 63 20.91 15.15 -13.60
CA PRO A 63 20.27 14.70 -14.83
C PRO A 63 19.36 13.50 -14.59
N GLU A 64 18.28 13.41 -15.37
CA GLU A 64 17.26 12.37 -15.26
C GLU A 64 17.82 10.93 -15.20
N ILE A 65 18.87 10.66 -15.99
CA ILE A 65 19.56 9.36 -16.02
C ILE A 65 20.12 8.99 -14.64
N VAL A 66 20.66 9.96 -13.90
CA VAL A 66 21.27 9.75 -12.58
C VAL A 66 20.18 9.50 -11.53
N ARG A 67 19.08 10.25 -11.56
CA ARG A 67 17.94 10.05 -10.64
C ARG A 67 17.33 8.67 -10.80
N ASN A 68 17.08 8.27 -12.05
CA ASN A 68 16.52 6.96 -12.37
C ASN A 68 17.47 5.85 -11.93
N ALA A 69 18.78 6.01 -12.13
CA ALA A 69 19.78 5.06 -11.64
C ALA A 69 19.78 4.94 -10.11
N VAL A 70 19.70 6.06 -9.37
CA VAL A 70 19.65 6.06 -7.89
C VAL A 70 18.40 5.33 -7.39
N TYR A 71 17.23 5.61 -7.96
CA TYR A 71 15.98 4.97 -7.59
C TYR A 71 16.01 3.46 -7.88
N THR A 72 16.35 3.08 -9.11
CA THR A 72 16.48 1.68 -9.53
C THR A 72 17.49 0.90 -8.68
N VAL A 73 18.63 1.51 -8.31
CA VAL A 73 19.63 0.89 -7.44
C VAL A 73 19.15 0.79 -5.99
N SER A 74 18.45 1.80 -5.47
CA SER A 74 17.89 1.74 -4.11
C SER A 74 16.88 0.60 -3.96
N GLY A 75 15.96 0.43 -4.92
CA GLY A 75 15.02 -0.68 -4.92
C GLY A 75 15.72 -2.04 -5.03
N TRP A 76 16.79 -2.14 -5.83
CA TRP A 76 17.58 -3.37 -5.95
C TRP A 76 18.23 -3.80 -4.62
N THR A 77 18.64 -2.86 -3.76
CA THR A 77 19.19 -3.21 -2.44
C THR A 77 18.15 -3.87 -1.52
N GLU A 78 16.87 -3.59 -1.73
CA GLU A 78 15.77 -4.21 -1.00
C GLU A 78 15.46 -5.62 -1.53
N ALA A 79 15.75 -5.89 -2.81
CA ALA A 79 15.49 -7.16 -3.47
C ALA A 79 16.25 -8.37 -2.89
N VAL A 80 15.57 -9.51 -2.86
CA VAL A 80 16.11 -10.81 -2.44
C VAL A 80 17.04 -11.33 -3.51
N ALA A 81 18.28 -11.64 -3.14
CA ALA A 81 19.19 -12.33 -4.05
C ALA A 81 18.62 -13.72 -4.39
N GLN A 82 18.60 -14.10 -5.68
CA GLN A 82 18.02 -15.36 -6.16
C GLN A 82 18.50 -16.61 -5.39
N ARG A 83 19.77 -16.63 -4.98
CA ARG A 83 20.34 -17.73 -4.19
C ARG A 83 19.75 -17.87 -2.77
N LYS A 84 19.10 -16.83 -2.27
CA LYS A 84 18.48 -16.73 -0.95
C LYS A 84 16.94 -16.70 -1.03
N ILE A 85 16.36 -17.11 -2.16
CA ILE A 85 14.91 -17.08 -2.37
C ILE A 85 14.16 -17.93 -1.33
N VAL A 86 14.75 -19.06 -0.92
CA VAL A 86 14.29 -19.88 0.21
C VAL A 86 15.26 -19.68 1.37
N GLY A 87 14.73 -19.36 2.55
CA GLY A 87 15.51 -19.24 3.78
C GLY A 87 14.80 -18.44 4.87
N PRO A 88 15.42 -18.30 6.05
CA PRO A 88 14.76 -17.70 7.23
C PRO A 88 14.29 -16.26 7.03
N ARG A 89 14.86 -15.52 6.07
CA ARG A 89 14.49 -14.12 5.78
C ARG A 89 13.34 -13.98 4.78
N THR A 90 13.00 -15.06 4.07
CA THR A 90 11.97 -15.07 3.01
C THR A 90 10.83 -16.03 3.35
N GLU A 91 10.92 -16.70 4.50
CA GLU A 91 9.88 -17.57 5.03
C GLU A 91 8.63 -16.77 5.42
N PRO A 92 7.44 -17.12 4.91
CA PRO A 92 6.21 -16.39 5.21
C PRO A 92 5.85 -16.34 6.70
N SER A 93 6.20 -17.37 7.49
CA SER A 93 5.99 -17.37 8.95
C SER A 93 6.83 -16.29 9.66
N THR A 94 8.06 -16.07 9.20
CA THR A 94 8.96 -15.04 9.75
C THR A 94 8.48 -13.64 9.38
N VAL A 95 7.95 -13.47 8.16
CA VAL A 95 7.27 -12.24 7.75
C VAL A 95 6.07 -11.96 8.65
N ALA A 96 5.16 -12.92 8.83
CA ALA A 96 3.98 -12.75 9.67
C ALA A 96 4.31 -12.32 11.11
N ARG A 97 5.32 -12.94 11.72
CA ARG A 97 5.80 -12.57 13.06
C ARG A 97 6.32 -11.13 13.09
N TRP A 98 7.15 -10.76 12.12
CA TRP A 98 7.67 -9.40 12.01
C TRP A 98 6.56 -8.35 11.84
N LEU A 99 5.50 -8.66 11.08
CA LEU A 99 4.35 -7.77 10.93
C LEU A 99 3.66 -7.55 12.30
N CYS A 100 3.37 -8.62 13.05
CA CYS A 100 2.74 -8.55 14.37
C CYS A 100 3.59 -7.87 15.45
N ASP A 101 4.92 -7.89 15.32
CA ASP A 101 5.84 -7.30 16.29
C ASP A 101 5.88 -5.76 16.25
N HIS A 102 5.29 -5.12 15.23
CA HIS A 102 5.15 -3.66 15.22
C HIS A 102 4.09 -3.15 16.18
N TYR A 103 3.06 -3.94 16.44
CA TYR A 103 1.94 -3.48 17.25
C TYR A 103 2.22 -3.63 18.75
N PRO A 104 1.83 -2.63 19.57
CA PRO A 104 1.91 -2.76 21.02
C PRO A 104 1.01 -3.91 21.49
N LYS A 105 1.49 -4.70 22.44
CA LYS A 105 0.72 -5.81 23.01
C LYS A 105 -0.29 -5.27 24.02
N LYS A 106 -1.42 -4.78 23.51
CA LYS A 106 -2.57 -4.29 24.29
C LYS A 106 -3.86 -5.02 23.89
N ARG A 107 -4.93 -4.85 24.67
CA ARG A 107 -6.24 -5.48 24.43
C ARG A 107 -7.10 -4.65 23.47
N TYR A 108 -7.18 -5.06 22.22
CA TYR A 108 -7.93 -4.42 21.15
C TYR A 108 -9.38 -4.97 21.06
N PRO A 109 -10.37 -4.10 20.82
CA PRO A 109 -11.77 -4.51 20.64
C PRO A 109 -12.05 -5.12 19.26
N ALA A 110 -11.18 -4.86 18.28
CA ALA A 110 -11.28 -5.41 16.93
C ALA A 110 -9.90 -5.43 16.26
N ILE A 111 -9.81 -6.16 15.14
CA ILE A 111 -8.67 -6.18 14.22
C ILE A 111 -9.19 -6.22 12.79
N MET A 112 -8.48 -5.54 11.89
CA MET A 112 -8.71 -5.64 10.45
C MET A 112 -7.71 -6.64 9.85
N LEU A 113 -8.14 -7.49 8.91
CA LEU A 113 -7.26 -8.45 8.26
C LEU A 113 -7.61 -8.55 6.77
N GLY A 114 -6.62 -8.36 5.89
CA GLY A 114 -6.83 -8.59 4.46
C GLY A 114 -6.11 -7.62 3.55
N SER A 115 -6.86 -7.01 2.64
CA SER A 115 -6.38 -6.14 1.56
C SER A 115 -5.69 -4.88 2.08
N SER A 116 -4.64 -4.44 1.37
CA SER A 116 -3.99 -3.14 1.59
C SER A 116 -4.91 -2.00 1.19
N ASN A 117 -5.04 -0.98 2.04
CA ASN A 117 -5.84 0.21 1.73
C ASN A 117 -5.42 1.40 2.64
N GLY A 118 -5.02 2.53 2.05
CA GLY A 118 -4.56 3.67 2.85
C GLY A 118 -5.69 4.42 3.56
N ALA A 119 -6.88 4.51 2.96
CA ALA A 119 -8.05 5.08 3.64
C ALA A 119 -8.43 4.24 4.86
N LEU A 120 -8.35 2.91 4.76
CA LEU A 120 -8.55 2.02 5.91
C LEU A 120 -7.57 2.30 7.05
N MET A 121 -6.33 2.69 6.76
CA MET A 121 -5.35 2.99 7.82
C MET A 121 -5.80 4.17 8.68
N HIS A 122 -6.47 5.17 8.10
CA HIS A 122 -7.07 6.28 8.83
C HIS A 122 -8.27 5.85 9.68
N LEU A 123 -9.09 4.92 9.20
CA LEU A 123 -10.18 4.34 9.98
C LEU A 123 -9.65 3.51 11.17
N CYS A 124 -8.60 2.72 10.94
CA CYS A 124 -7.96 1.92 11.98
C CYS A 124 -7.28 2.79 13.03
N ALA A 125 -6.62 3.88 12.59
CA ALA A 125 -6.01 4.86 13.48
C ALA A 125 -7.06 5.54 14.36
N ALA A 126 -8.15 6.04 13.77
CA ALA A 126 -9.26 6.61 14.52
C ALA A 126 -9.81 5.66 15.60
N CYS A 127 -9.92 4.36 15.29
CA CYS A 127 -10.35 3.32 16.23
C CYS A 127 -9.26 2.83 17.20
N GLY A 128 -7.99 3.15 16.96
CA GLY A 128 -6.85 2.62 17.71
C GLY A 128 -6.65 1.09 17.59
N ILE A 129 -7.02 0.49 16.45
CA ILE A 129 -6.98 -0.96 16.20
C ILE A 129 -5.92 -1.35 15.16
N PRO A 130 -5.37 -2.58 15.20
CA PRO A 130 -4.37 -3.04 14.25
C PRO A 130 -5.00 -3.52 12.94
N TRP A 131 -4.18 -3.53 11.89
CA TRP A 131 -4.44 -4.20 10.63
C TRP A 131 -3.32 -5.18 10.28
N LEU A 132 -3.67 -6.37 9.79
CA LEU A 132 -2.72 -7.38 9.32
C LEU A 132 -2.94 -7.68 7.82
N PRO A 133 -1.90 -7.57 6.98
CA PRO A 133 -2.05 -7.82 5.55
C PRO A 133 -2.19 -9.31 5.23
N GLN A 134 -2.98 -9.62 4.21
CA GLN A 134 -2.92 -10.92 3.52
C GLN A 134 -1.79 -10.95 2.47
N THR A 135 -1.55 -9.81 1.82
CA THR A 135 -0.62 -9.68 0.69
C THR A 135 0.60 -8.88 1.10
N TYR A 136 1.79 -9.30 0.70
CA TYR A 136 3.02 -8.50 0.81
C TYR A 136 3.94 -8.69 -0.40
N LEU A 137 4.82 -7.72 -0.65
CA LEU A 137 5.80 -7.79 -1.74
C LEU A 137 7.15 -8.35 -1.28
N MET A 138 7.61 -9.37 -1.99
CA MET A 138 8.98 -9.88 -1.91
C MET A 138 9.70 -9.61 -3.24
N PRO A 139 10.40 -8.47 -3.42
CA PRO A 139 11.13 -8.23 -4.66
C PRO A 139 12.27 -9.26 -4.83
N VAL A 140 12.44 -9.80 -6.04
CA VAL A 140 13.51 -10.76 -6.36
C VAL A 140 14.52 -10.15 -7.32
N ALA A 141 15.76 -9.99 -6.88
CA ALA A 141 16.80 -9.34 -7.65
C ALA A 141 17.19 -10.16 -8.88
N HIS A 142 17.44 -9.49 -10.01
CA HIS A 142 18.07 -10.10 -11.17
C HIS A 142 19.07 -9.16 -11.83
N ARG A 143 19.85 -9.71 -12.77
CA ARG A 143 20.63 -8.89 -13.69
C ARG A 143 19.68 -8.13 -14.60
N ARG A 144 20.11 -6.97 -15.09
CA ARG A 144 19.29 -6.10 -15.93
C ARG A 144 18.55 -6.87 -17.02
N LEU A 145 17.24 -6.64 -17.11
CA LEU A 145 16.36 -7.17 -18.15
C LEU A 145 15.70 -6.00 -18.89
N ASP A 146 15.37 -6.24 -20.16
CA ASP A 146 14.50 -5.32 -20.90
C ASP A 146 13.10 -5.44 -20.25
N PRO A 147 12.53 -4.34 -19.72
CA PRO A 147 11.20 -4.36 -19.13
C PRO A 147 10.13 -4.83 -20.14
N ASN A 148 10.40 -4.76 -21.44
CA ASN A 148 9.46 -5.21 -22.47
C ASN A 148 9.59 -6.71 -22.80
N ASP A 149 10.65 -7.40 -22.37
CA ASP A 149 10.89 -8.82 -22.64
C ASP A 149 10.31 -9.72 -21.54
N VAL A 150 8.97 -9.80 -21.53
CA VAL A 150 8.20 -10.60 -20.56
C VAL A 150 8.56 -12.09 -20.64
N ALA A 151 8.86 -12.59 -21.84
CA ALA A 151 9.21 -14.00 -22.04
C ALA A 151 10.52 -14.37 -21.32
N MET A 152 11.55 -13.52 -21.45
CA MET A 152 12.82 -13.71 -20.74
C MET A 152 12.63 -13.60 -19.22
N GLU A 153 11.83 -12.64 -18.76
CA GLU A 153 11.51 -12.48 -17.34
C GLU A 153 10.87 -13.75 -16.75
N LEU A 154 9.82 -14.26 -17.41
CA LEU A 154 9.16 -15.50 -17.03
C LEU A 154 10.11 -16.71 -17.05
N ALA A 155 10.91 -16.85 -18.11
CA ALA A 155 11.85 -17.95 -18.24
C ALA A 155 12.89 -17.95 -17.09
N ARG A 156 13.36 -16.75 -16.69
CA ARG A 156 14.34 -16.61 -15.61
C ARG A 156 13.74 -16.82 -14.23
N MET A 157 12.51 -16.37 -14.00
CA MET A 157 11.89 -16.42 -12.68
C MET A 157 11.18 -17.73 -12.37
N ARG A 158 10.69 -18.45 -13.39
CA ARG A 158 9.91 -19.68 -13.17
C ARG A 158 10.62 -20.72 -12.29
N PRO A 159 11.91 -21.07 -12.48
CA PRO A 159 12.57 -22.04 -11.61
C PRO A 159 12.69 -21.57 -10.15
N LEU A 160 12.83 -20.25 -9.92
CA LEU A 160 12.92 -19.67 -8.59
C LEU A 160 11.56 -19.66 -7.89
N ALA A 161 10.50 -19.28 -8.61
CA ALA A 161 9.13 -19.31 -8.14
C ALA A 161 8.69 -20.72 -7.72
N LEU A 162 8.97 -21.73 -8.57
CA LEU A 162 8.62 -23.12 -8.27
C LEU A 162 9.37 -23.65 -7.04
N ARG A 163 10.67 -23.33 -6.91
CA ARG A 163 11.46 -23.68 -5.72
C ARG A 163 10.91 -23.02 -4.45
N PHE A 164 10.48 -21.77 -4.55
CA PHE A 164 9.90 -21.03 -3.43
C PHE A 164 8.56 -21.66 -2.99
N LEU A 165 7.64 -21.89 -3.93
CA LEU A 165 6.33 -22.46 -3.64
C LEU A 165 6.40 -23.91 -3.14
N ALA A 166 7.39 -24.69 -3.58
CA ALA A 166 7.63 -26.02 -3.04
C ALA A 166 8.08 -25.99 -1.56
N ALA A 167 8.78 -24.94 -1.13
CA ALA A 167 9.23 -24.78 0.24
C ALA A 167 8.13 -24.23 1.16
N TYR A 168 7.22 -23.41 0.63
CA TYR A 168 6.20 -22.68 1.40
C TYR A 168 4.79 -22.95 0.84
N PRO A 169 4.11 -24.02 1.30
CA PRO A 169 2.78 -24.41 0.81
C PRO A 169 1.64 -23.46 1.21
N GLU A 170 1.85 -22.61 2.21
CA GLU A 170 0.84 -21.74 2.83
C GLU A 170 0.57 -20.44 2.05
N VAL A 171 1.29 -20.19 0.96
CA VAL A 171 1.16 -18.98 0.15
C VAL A 171 0.86 -19.27 -1.32
N GLN A 172 0.18 -18.31 -1.96
CA GLN A 172 0.11 -18.17 -3.41
C GLN A 172 1.05 -17.06 -3.85
N LEU A 173 1.72 -17.27 -4.98
CA LEU A 173 2.61 -16.29 -5.60
C LEU A 173 1.95 -15.68 -6.84
N HIS A 174 1.77 -14.36 -6.80
CA HIS A 174 1.50 -13.53 -7.96
C HIS A 174 2.82 -12.91 -8.43
N HIS A 175 3.30 -13.35 -9.60
CA HIS A 175 4.38 -12.68 -10.32
C HIS A 175 3.76 -11.61 -11.20
N MET A 176 3.80 -10.38 -10.70
CA MET A 176 3.30 -9.21 -11.40
C MET A 176 4.44 -8.58 -12.19
N HIS A 177 4.16 -8.19 -13.43
CA HIS A 177 5.12 -7.49 -14.28
C HIS A 177 4.45 -6.30 -14.96
N ASP A 178 4.80 -5.09 -14.52
CA ASP A 178 4.33 -3.84 -15.13
C ASP A 178 5.47 -3.11 -15.87
N PRO A 179 5.48 -3.15 -17.21
CA PRO A 179 6.48 -2.45 -18.03
C PRO A 179 6.20 -0.95 -18.23
N SER A 180 5.07 -0.44 -17.70
CA SER A 180 4.61 0.94 -17.78
C SER A 180 4.94 1.71 -16.50
N GLN A 181 4.28 1.42 -15.38
CA GLN A 181 4.42 2.22 -14.14
C GLN A 181 5.67 1.83 -13.37
N ASP A 182 5.94 0.52 -13.25
CA ASP A 182 7.10 -0.05 -12.55
C ASP A 182 8.35 -0.22 -13.44
N ARG A 183 8.36 0.38 -14.65
CA ARG A 183 9.39 0.21 -15.68
C ARG A 183 10.84 0.33 -15.16
N LEU A 184 11.09 1.22 -14.21
CA LEU A 184 12.42 1.43 -13.63
C LEU A 184 12.85 0.29 -12.70
N MET A 185 11.90 -0.34 -12.02
CA MET A 185 12.15 -1.38 -11.03
C MET A 185 12.21 -2.77 -11.66
N VAL A 186 11.29 -3.09 -12.58
CA VAL A 186 11.27 -4.38 -13.29
C VAL A 186 12.49 -4.62 -14.17
N GLN A 187 13.32 -3.60 -14.39
CA GLN A 187 14.63 -3.75 -15.01
C GLN A 187 15.60 -4.54 -14.14
N LEU A 188 15.53 -4.44 -12.80
CA LEU A 188 16.51 -5.02 -11.88
C LEU A 188 15.89 -6.01 -10.86
N MET A 189 14.58 -6.05 -10.72
CA MET A 189 13.91 -6.99 -9.83
C MET A 189 12.52 -7.40 -10.31
N SER A 190 12.12 -8.63 -9.97
CA SER A 190 10.80 -9.18 -10.23
C SER A 190 9.88 -8.95 -9.05
N TYR A 191 8.60 -8.68 -9.30
CA TYR A 191 7.64 -8.43 -8.24
C TYR A 191 6.91 -9.73 -7.88
N PHE A 192 7.33 -10.35 -6.79
CA PHE A 192 6.64 -11.50 -6.23
C PHE A 192 5.73 -11.04 -5.10
N ARG A 193 4.43 -10.93 -5.39
CA ARG A 193 3.40 -10.65 -4.40
C ARG A 193 2.89 -11.95 -3.82
N LEU A 194 3.06 -12.12 -2.51
CA LEU A 194 2.71 -13.33 -1.80
C LEU A 194 1.40 -13.10 -1.05
N LYS A 195 0.42 -13.97 -1.29
CA LYS A 195 -0.87 -13.98 -0.60
C LYS A 195 -0.93 -15.19 0.32
N TYR A 196 -1.22 -14.98 1.61
CA TYR A 196 -1.46 -16.08 2.53
C TYR A 196 -2.77 -16.80 2.17
N LEU A 197 -2.67 -18.12 1.98
CA LEU A 197 -3.81 -19.01 1.77
C LEU A 197 -4.31 -19.63 3.08
N ARG A 198 -3.50 -19.57 4.14
CA ARG A 198 -3.81 -20.08 5.47
C ARG A 198 -3.49 -19.02 6.52
N LEU A 199 -4.24 -19.02 7.62
CA LEU A 199 -4.06 -18.02 8.68
C LEU A 199 -2.71 -18.27 9.40
N PRO A 200 -1.73 -17.35 9.30
CA PRO A 200 -0.42 -17.57 9.89
C PRO A 200 -0.49 -17.79 11.40
N GLU A 201 0.30 -18.72 11.93
CA GLU A 201 0.37 -18.98 13.38
C GLU A 201 0.69 -17.70 14.16
N ALA A 202 1.59 -16.85 13.65
CA ALA A 202 1.91 -15.57 14.27
C ALA A 202 0.70 -14.63 14.38
N TYR A 203 -0.22 -14.66 13.42
CA TYR A 203 -1.44 -13.86 13.46
C TYR A 203 -2.39 -14.42 14.53
N GLN A 204 -2.53 -15.74 14.61
CA GLN A 204 -3.31 -16.42 15.65
C GLN A 204 -2.78 -16.07 17.05
N THR A 205 -1.48 -16.27 17.29
CA THR A 205 -0.84 -15.92 18.56
C THR A 205 -1.02 -14.44 18.90
N PHE A 206 -0.89 -13.54 17.92
CA PHE A 206 -1.12 -12.12 18.15
C PHE A 206 -2.56 -11.84 18.57
N MET A 207 -3.55 -12.46 17.90
CA MET A 207 -4.96 -12.28 18.22
C MET A 207 -5.32 -12.83 19.61
N GLU A 208 -4.85 -14.02 19.98
CA GLU A 208 -5.01 -14.57 21.35
C GLU A 208 -4.45 -13.62 22.43
N GLN A 209 -3.26 -13.07 22.18
CA GLN A 209 -2.57 -12.21 23.14
C GLN A 209 -3.17 -10.80 23.22
N CYS A 210 -3.71 -10.30 22.12
CA CYS A 210 -4.02 -8.88 21.97
C CYS A 210 -5.50 -8.59 21.73
N LEU A 211 -6.36 -9.55 21.41
CA LEU A 211 -7.80 -9.29 21.32
C LEU A 211 -8.48 -9.39 22.69
N GLN A 212 -9.52 -8.60 22.87
CA GLN A 212 -10.47 -8.73 23.97
C GLN A 212 -11.37 -9.96 23.76
N PRO A 213 -11.93 -10.57 24.82
CA PRO A 213 -12.97 -11.57 24.66
C PRO A 213 -14.16 -11.01 23.86
N GLY A 214 -14.65 -11.75 22.86
CA GLY A 214 -15.74 -11.28 22.00
C GLY A 214 -15.37 -10.17 21.00
N ALA A 215 -14.06 -9.87 20.84
CA ALA A 215 -13.58 -8.93 19.84
C ALA A 215 -13.98 -9.32 18.41
N THR A 216 -13.91 -8.36 17.49
CA THR A 216 -14.27 -8.57 16.08
C THR A 216 -13.03 -8.72 15.20
N ILE A 217 -13.00 -9.75 14.36
CA ILE A 217 -12.08 -9.89 13.24
C ILE A 217 -12.83 -9.43 11.99
N CYS A 218 -12.42 -8.31 11.41
CA CYS A 218 -13.03 -7.78 10.20
C CYS A 218 -12.15 -8.10 8.98
N ILE A 219 -12.71 -8.88 8.05
CA ILE A 219 -12.08 -9.21 6.77
C ILE A 219 -12.18 -7.99 5.85
N VAL A 220 -11.04 -7.55 5.34
CA VAL A 220 -10.91 -6.43 4.40
C VAL A 220 -10.79 -6.98 2.99
N ASP A 221 -11.88 -6.90 2.24
CA ASP A 221 -12.07 -7.59 0.97
C ASP A 221 -12.13 -6.57 -0.19
N CYS A 222 -10.99 -6.33 -0.84
CA CYS A 222 -10.98 -5.65 -2.13
C CYS A 222 -11.35 -6.66 -3.21
N ALA A 223 -12.52 -6.47 -3.82
CA ALA A 223 -13.05 -7.34 -4.85
C ALA A 223 -12.44 -7.08 -6.25
N LEU A 224 -11.34 -6.32 -6.34
CA LEU A 224 -10.66 -6.04 -7.60
C LEU A 224 -10.13 -7.34 -8.23
N ARG A 225 -10.54 -7.58 -9.47
CA ARG A 225 -10.12 -8.72 -10.29
C ARG A 225 -9.21 -8.25 -11.42
N TRP A 226 -8.34 -9.14 -11.87
CA TRP A 226 -7.45 -8.91 -13.01
C TRP A 226 -7.30 -10.18 -13.88
N PRO A 227 -7.14 -10.04 -15.21
CA PRO A 227 -6.85 -11.16 -16.10
C PRO A 227 -5.46 -11.72 -15.81
N THR A 228 -5.38 -13.00 -15.50
CA THR A 228 -4.13 -13.66 -15.09
C THR A 228 -3.95 -15.00 -15.78
N THR A 229 -2.70 -15.48 -15.83
CA THR A 229 -2.36 -16.81 -16.33
C THR A 229 -1.80 -17.66 -15.20
N ARG A 230 -2.33 -18.88 -15.02
CA ARG A 230 -1.72 -19.84 -14.10
C ARG A 230 -0.52 -20.51 -14.76
N LEU A 231 0.68 -20.26 -14.25
CA LEU A 231 1.93 -20.85 -14.75
C LEU A 231 2.25 -22.20 -14.10
N ALA A 232 1.77 -22.44 -12.89
CA ALA A 232 1.81 -23.70 -12.14
C ALA A 232 0.82 -23.64 -10.96
N ASP A 233 0.74 -24.71 -10.16
CA ASP A 233 0.01 -24.67 -8.90
C ASP A 233 0.49 -23.50 -8.02
N ARG A 234 -0.46 -22.69 -7.53
CA ARG A 234 -0.23 -21.46 -6.74
C ARG A 234 0.74 -20.44 -7.36
N TYR A 235 1.09 -20.58 -8.64
CA TYR A 235 1.94 -19.65 -9.37
C TYR A 235 1.14 -18.93 -10.46
N ILE A 236 0.78 -17.68 -10.17
CA ILE A 236 -0.06 -16.84 -11.02
C ILE A 236 0.82 -15.75 -11.63
N PHE A 237 0.65 -15.49 -12.92
CA PHE A 237 1.26 -14.36 -13.60
C PHE A 237 0.22 -13.28 -13.88
N GLN A 238 0.59 -12.04 -13.60
CA GLN A 238 -0.21 -10.85 -13.87
C GLN A 238 0.58 -9.88 -14.74
N MET A 239 0.05 -9.57 -15.92
CA MET A 239 0.59 -8.50 -16.76
C MET A 239 -0.03 -7.16 -16.35
N GLY A 240 0.81 -6.21 -15.97
CA GLY A 240 0.41 -4.86 -15.60
C GLY A 240 -0.14 -4.72 -14.18
N ALA A 241 -0.46 -3.48 -13.86
CA ALA A 241 -1.00 -3.04 -12.57
C ALA A 241 -2.14 -2.03 -12.77
N LEU A 242 -2.93 -1.81 -11.72
CA LEU A 242 -4.02 -0.85 -11.70
C LEU A 242 -3.53 0.60 -11.89
N GLY A 243 -4.28 1.37 -12.68
CA GLY A 243 -4.25 2.84 -12.72
C GLY A 243 -3.80 3.45 -14.04
N GLY A 244 -2.81 2.85 -14.70
CA GLY A 244 -2.26 3.36 -15.96
C GLY A 244 -2.97 2.79 -17.20
N PRO A 245 -2.33 1.91 -17.99
CA PRO A 245 -3.01 1.14 -19.01
C PRO A 245 -4.15 0.30 -18.42
N THR A 246 -5.22 0.15 -19.20
CA THR A 246 -6.25 -0.84 -18.94
C THR A 246 -5.69 -2.26 -19.10
N ALA A 247 -6.37 -3.25 -18.52
CA ALA A 247 -5.98 -4.65 -18.70
C ALA A 247 -5.95 -5.08 -20.19
N ASP A 248 -6.88 -4.57 -20.99
CA ASP A 248 -6.90 -4.78 -22.44
C ASP A 248 -5.68 -4.17 -23.13
N GLU A 249 -5.31 -2.94 -22.78
CA GLU A 249 -4.10 -2.30 -23.32
C GLU A 249 -2.82 -3.07 -22.97
N TYR A 250 -2.71 -3.62 -21.75
CA TYR A 250 -1.57 -4.45 -21.37
C TYR A 250 -1.46 -5.73 -22.21
N LEU A 251 -2.59 -6.38 -22.51
CA LEU A 251 -2.64 -7.67 -23.18
C LEU A 251 -2.59 -7.55 -24.71
N ASN A 252 -3.34 -6.62 -25.27
CA ASN A 252 -3.59 -6.49 -26.70
C ASN A 252 -2.85 -5.30 -27.32
N GLY A 253 -2.36 -4.37 -26.50
CA GLY A 253 -1.77 -3.12 -26.94
C GLY A 253 -2.84 -2.07 -27.27
N GLY A 254 -2.44 -1.03 -27.99
CA GLY A 254 -3.33 0.06 -28.38
C GLY A 254 -2.55 1.32 -28.70
N PRO A 255 -3.22 2.41 -29.13
CA PRO A 255 -2.54 3.65 -29.51
C PRO A 255 -1.70 4.25 -28.37
N ARG A 256 -2.20 4.25 -27.13
CA ARG A 256 -1.47 4.74 -25.95
C ARG A 256 -0.23 3.90 -25.66
N VAL A 257 -0.32 2.58 -25.81
CA VAL A 257 0.80 1.65 -25.63
C VAL A 257 1.86 1.85 -26.71
N ALA A 258 1.47 1.91 -27.98
CA ALA A 258 2.40 2.15 -29.09
C ALA A 258 3.11 3.50 -28.94
N ALA A 259 2.39 4.57 -28.56
CA ALA A 259 2.98 5.88 -28.31
C ALA A 259 4.00 5.85 -27.16
N PHE A 260 3.68 5.19 -26.05
CA PHE A 260 4.60 5.04 -24.92
C PHE A 260 5.85 4.23 -25.27
N LEU A 261 5.69 3.14 -26.03
CA LEU A 261 6.80 2.31 -26.49
C LEU A 261 7.72 3.08 -27.45
N ALA A 262 7.15 3.87 -28.36
CA ALA A 262 7.91 4.77 -29.21
C ALA A 262 8.66 5.84 -28.40
N GLN A 263 7.99 6.47 -27.42
CA GLN A 263 8.58 7.46 -26.52
C GLN A 263 9.75 6.91 -25.70
N THR A 264 9.66 5.64 -25.30
CA THR A 264 10.70 4.96 -24.52
C THR A 264 11.74 4.24 -25.39
N HIS A 265 11.70 4.45 -26.71
CA HIS A 265 12.57 3.81 -27.70
C HIS A 265 12.60 2.28 -27.58
N ALA A 266 11.46 1.67 -27.26
CA ALA A 266 11.33 0.23 -27.18
C ALA A 266 11.44 -0.42 -28.58
N SER A 267 12.01 -1.62 -28.62
CA SER A 267 12.13 -2.43 -29.85
C SER A 267 10.80 -3.07 -30.28
N VAL A 268 9.76 -2.96 -29.46
CA VAL A 268 8.45 -3.58 -29.67
C VAL A 268 7.36 -2.53 -29.82
N GLN A 269 6.29 -2.87 -30.55
CA GLN A 269 5.12 -2.00 -30.75
C GLN A 269 3.95 -2.33 -29.80
N ARG A 270 4.03 -3.49 -29.14
CA ARG A 270 3.14 -3.93 -28.05
C ARG A 270 3.90 -4.88 -27.15
N TRP A 271 3.45 -5.03 -25.91
CA TRP A 271 3.92 -6.11 -25.06
C TRP A 271 3.32 -7.45 -25.49
N THR A 272 3.99 -8.54 -25.13
CA THR A 272 3.49 -9.90 -25.35
C THR A 272 3.59 -10.66 -24.05
N ALA A 273 2.45 -11.06 -23.51
CA ALA A 273 2.31 -11.85 -22.30
C ALA A 273 1.61 -13.18 -22.62
N PRO A 274 1.73 -14.21 -21.76
CA PRO A 274 0.89 -15.39 -21.85
C PRO A 274 -0.60 -15.00 -21.85
N ALA A 275 -1.42 -15.72 -22.62
CA ALA A 275 -2.85 -15.48 -22.63
C ALA A 275 -3.45 -15.73 -21.23
N PRO A 276 -4.33 -14.85 -20.72
CA PRO A 276 -4.98 -15.07 -19.45
C PRO A 276 -5.93 -16.27 -19.55
N ASP A 277 -6.01 -17.06 -18.47
CA ASP A 277 -6.87 -18.23 -18.37
C ASP A 277 -8.03 -18.02 -17.37
N ALA A 278 -7.99 -16.96 -16.55
CA ALA A 278 -9.09 -16.54 -15.70
C ALA A 278 -8.90 -15.11 -15.18
N GLU A 279 -10.00 -14.52 -14.74
CA GLU A 279 -10.01 -13.37 -13.83
C GLU A 279 -9.76 -13.87 -12.40
N ARG A 280 -8.77 -13.33 -11.69
CA ARG A 280 -8.42 -13.69 -10.30
C ARG A 280 -8.27 -12.42 -9.45
N PRO A 281 -8.22 -12.51 -8.10
CA PRO A 281 -7.92 -11.34 -7.28
C PRO A 281 -6.62 -10.68 -7.76
N GLU A 282 -6.65 -9.36 -7.92
CA GLU A 282 -5.49 -8.60 -8.37
C GLU A 282 -4.30 -8.76 -7.40
N ALA A 283 -3.08 -8.78 -7.95
CA ALA A 283 -1.86 -9.16 -7.26
C ALA A 283 -1.58 -8.34 -6.00
N GLU A 284 -1.84 -7.03 -5.99
CA GLU A 284 -1.57 -6.12 -4.88
C GLU A 284 -2.78 -5.92 -3.96
N TRP A 285 -3.91 -5.56 -4.55
CA TRP A 285 -5.07 -5.06 -3.83
C TRP A 285 -6.07 -6.18 -3.54
N GLY A 286 -6.27 -7.08 -4.50
CA GLY A 286 -7.34 -8.07 -4.47
C GLY A 286 -7.23 -9.06 -3.31
N PHE A 287 -8.35 -9.36 -2.66
CA PHE A 287 -8.40 -10.34 -1.57
C PHE A 287 -8.52 -11.78 -2.10
N GLU A 288 -7.74 -12.70 -1.54
CA GLU A 288 -7.79 -14.13 -1.85
C GLU A 288 -8.70 -14.87 -0.85
N SER A 289 -9.85 -15.35 -1.32
CA SER A 289 -10.90 -15.92 -0.47
C SER A 289 -10.54 -17.27 0.16
N ALA A 290 -9.45 -17.92 -0.26
CA ALA A 290 -8.97 -19.14 0.38
C ALA A 290 -8.72 -18.99 1.90
N LEU A 291 -8.53 -17.77 2.38
CA LEU A 291 -8.31 -17.47 3.79
C LEU A 291 -9.62 -17.36 4.62
N ASP A 292 -10.78 -17.29 3.97
CA ASP A 292 -12.06 -17.01 4.62
C ASP A 292 -12.44 -18.06 5.67
N ASP A 293 -12.38 -19.34 5.29
CA ASP A 293 -12.76 -20.45 6.15
C ASP A 293 -11.81 -20.56 7.35
N GLU A 294 -10.50 -20.37 7.13
CA GLU A 294 -9.50 -20.39 8.21
C GLU A 294 -9.73 -19.26 9.24
N ILE A 295 -10.17 -18.07 8.80
CA ILE A 295 -10.52 -16.96 9.70
C ILE A 295 -11.78 -17.28 10.49
N ARG A 296 -12.82 -17.81 9.84
CA ARG A 296 -14.09 -18.19 10.48
C ARG A 296 -13.90 -19.31 11.50
N ASP A 297 -13.25 -20.38 11.11
CA ASP A 297 -12.95 -21.51 12.00
C ASP A 297 -12.08 -21.09 13.20
N TYR A 298 -11.14 -20.16 12.99
CA TYR A 298 -10.35 -19.60 14.09
C TYR A 298 -11.21 -18.72 15.01
N ALA A 299 -12.06 -17.86 14.45
CA ALA A 299 -12.93 -16.98 15.23
C ALA A 299 -13.93 -17.78 16.08
N ASP A 300 -14.59 -18.77 15.49
CA ASP A 300 -15.58 -19.61 16.17
C ASP A 300 -14.95 -20.38 17.35
N ARG A 301 -13.76 -20.97 17.15
CA ARG A 301 -13.04 -21.69 18.21
C ARG A 301 -12.61 -20.81 19.37
N ASN A 302 -12.40 -19.51 19.14
CA ASN A 302 -11.89 -18.57 20.14
C ASN A 302 -12.93 -17.55 20.63
N GLY A 303 -14.19 -17.66 20.18
CA GLY A 303 -15.28 -16.78 20.59
C GLY A 303 -15.16 -15.34 20.06
N TYR A 304 -14.59 -15.16 18.87
CA TYR A 304 -14.55 -13.88 18.17
C TYR A 304 -15.72 -13.74 17.20
N ARG A 305 -16.08 -12.49 16.86
CA ARG A 305 -17.06 -12.20 15.81
C ARG A 305 -16.35 -12.00 14.49
N VAL A 306 -16.96 -12.42 13.39
CA VAL A 306 -16.45 -12.13 12.04
C VAL A 306 -17.35 -11.11 11.35
N GLU A 307 -16.72 -10.08 10.80
CA GLU A 307 -17.36 -9.14 9.90
C GLU A 307 -16.56 -9.05 8.60
N ARG A 308 -17.14 -8.51 7.54
CA ARG A 308 -16.47 -8.25 6.27
C ARG A 308 -16.78 -6.85 5.75
N LEU A 309 -15.73 -6.09 5.46
CA LEU A 309 -15.75 -4.84 4.73
C LEU A 309 -15.32 -5.12 3.28
N THR A 310 -16.26 -5.06 2.34
CA THR A 310 -16.01 -5.30 0.91
C THR A 310 -16.08 -4.00 0.12
N PHE A 311 -15.15 -3.82 -0.83
CA PHE A 311 -15.15 -2.70 -1.78
C PHE A 311 -14.63 -3.13 -3.15
N SER A 312 -15.19 -2.59 -4.24
CA SER A 312 -14.84 -3.03 -5.61
C SER A 312 -13.49 -2.50 -6.11
N HIS A 313 -13.09 -1.32 -5.67
CA HIS A 313 -11.86 -0.65 -6.08
C HIS A 313 -11.13 -0.11 -4.85
N PRO A 314 -9.79 -0.16 -4.76
CA PRO A 314 -9.05 0.24 -3.55
C PRO A 314 -9.38 1.67 -3.09
N GLU A 315 -9.67 2.59 -4.01
CA GLU A 315 -10.01 3.97 -3.64
C GLU A 315 -11.48 4.21 -3.24
N ASP A 316 -12.36 3.20 -3.33
CA ASP A 316 -13.79 3.37 -3.02
C ASP A 316 -14.06 3.72 -1.55
N LEU A 317 -13.12 3.40 -0.65
CA LEU A 317 -13.22 3.77 0.76
C LEU A 317 -12.93 5.26 0.99
N SER A 318 -12.15 5.92 0.14
CA SER A 318 -11.58 7.24 0.43
C SER A 318 -12.62 8.33 0.72
N PRO A 319 -13.68 8.51 -0.10
CA PRO A 319 -14.72 9.49 0.20
C PRO A 319 -15.43 9.21 1.54
N LEU A 320 -15.79 7.95 1.79
CA LEU A 320 -16.52 7.56 3.01
C LEU A 320 -15.68 7.78 4.28
N ILE A 321 -14.38 7.49 4.22
CA ILE A 321 -13.48 7.69 5.36
C ILE A 321 -13.18 9.18 5.57
N ALA A 322 -13.06 9.98 4.50
CA ALA A 322 -12.95 11.42 4.61
C ALA A 322 -14.18 12.01 5.33
N ASP A 323 -15.39 11.62 4.92
CA ASP A 323 -16.64 12.09 5.51
C ASP A 323 -16.79 11.64 6.98
N PHE A 324 -16.33 10.43 7.30
CA PHE A 324 -16.28 9.92 8.67
C PHE A 324 -15.39 10.79 9.56
N HIS A 325 -14.19 11.16 9.11
CA HIS A 325 -13.31 12.05 9.87
C HIS A 325 -13.95 13.43 10.03
N ALA A 326 -14.55 13.97 8.98
CA ALA A 326 -15.22 15.26 9.04
C ALA A 326 -16.39 15.28 10.04
N ASP A 327 -17.23 14.24 10.04
CA ASP A 327 -18.32 14.07 11.01
C ASP A 327 -17.80 13.92 12.45
N TRP A 328 -16.78 13.09 12.66
CA TRP A 328 -16.21 12.88 14.00
C TRP A 328 -15.58 14.16 14.57
N PHE A 329 -14.82 14.89 13.75
CA PHE A 329 -14.24 16.18 14.12
C PHE A 329 -15.32 17.21 14.44
N GLY A 330 -16.36 17.31 13.60
CA GLY A 330 -17.48 18.21 13.83
C GLY A 330 -18.21 17.94 15.15
N ARG A 331 -18.45 16.66 15.51
CA ARG A 331 -19.05 16.27 16.80
C ARG A 331 -18.21 16.64 18.02
N HIS A 332 -16.91 16.87 17.83
CA HIS A 332 -15.97 17.25 18.88
C HIS A 332 -15.53 18.72 18.77
N GLY A 333 -16.27 19.55 18.02
CA GLY A 333 -16.00 20.99 17.93
C GLY A 333 -14.73 21.35 17.17
N ILE A 334 -14.24 20.46 16.31
CA ILE A 334 -13.09 20.71 15.43
C ILE A 334 -13.60 21.01 14.03
N ASP A 335 -13.14 22.13 13.47
CA ASP A 335 -13.46 22.50 12.09
C ASP A 335 -12.80 21.52 11.12
N ALA A 336 -13.62 20.71 10.45
CA ALA A 336 -13.21 19.75 9.43
C ALA A 336 -12.97 20.40 8.05
N ASN A 337 -12.30 21.56 8.02
CA ASN A 337 -12.11 22.38 6.82
C ASN A 337 -10.72 22.23 6.17
N ARG A 338 -9.89 21.28 6.62
CA ARG A 338 -8.54 21.05 6.10
C ARG A 338 -8.44 19.63 5.54
N LEU A 339 -8.27 19.53 4.22
CA LEU A 339 -8.10 18.27 3.50
C LEU A 339 -6.62 17.93 3.38
N LEU A 340 -6.27 16.68 3.71
CA LEU A 340 -4.99 16.08 3.42
C LEU A 340 -5.18 14.98 2.38
N VAL A 341 -4.71 15.24 1.16
CA VAL A 341 -4.70 14.27 0.07
C VAL A 341 -3.38 13.52 0.08
N GLU A 342 -3.46 12.21 0.19
CA GLU A 342 -2.35 11.27 0.32
C GLU A 342 -2.28 10.34 -0.88
N SER A 343 -1.13 9.71 -1.12
CA SER A 343 -0.92 8.90 -2.32
C SER A 343 -0.07 7.67 -2.07
N PHE A 344 -0.63 6.50 -2.36
CA PHE A 344 0.02 5.20 -2.26
C PHE A 344 0.67 4.99 -0.88
N VAL A 345 2.00 4.90 -0.80
CA VAL A 345 2.77 4.77 0.46
C VAL A 345 2.97 6.08 1.22
N LEU A 346 2.75 7.24 0.57
CA LEU A 346 2.83 8.54 1.21
C LEU A 346 1.54 8.78 2.00
N MET A 347 1.56 8.40 3.27
CA MET A 347 0.47 8.60 4.22
C MET A 347 0.99 8.84 5.63
N ASP A 348 0.21 9.54 6.44
CA ASP A 348 0.49 9.77 7.85
C ASP A 348 -0.82 9.83 8.68
N PRO A 349 -1.43 8.67 8.97
CA PRO A 349 -2.68 8.61 9.75
C PRO A 349 -2.49 9.13 11.18
N HIS A 350 -1.27 9.07 11.73
CA HIS A 350 -0.99 9.64 13.04
C HIS A 350 -1.16 11.15 13.01
N ARG A 351 -0.51 11.79 12.05
CA ARG A 351 -0.47 13.24 11.97
C ARG A 351 -1.76 13.84 11.42
N ALA A 352 -2.43 13.15 10.50
CA ALA A 352 -3.77 13.51 10.06
C ALA A 352 -4.74 13.59 11.25
N TRP A 353 -4.74 12.55 12.10
CA TRP A 353 -5.56 12.52 13.32
C TRP A 353 -5.21 13.65 14.29
N ARG A 354 -3.92 13.77 14.65
CA ARG A 354 -3.46 14.73 15.67
C ARG A 354 -3.64 16.19 15.25
N ALA A 355 -3.61 16.48 13.95
CA ALA A 355 -3.83 17.83 13.44
C ALA A 355 -5.28 18.10 13.02
N GLY A 356 -6.21 17.14 13.13
CA GLY A 356 -7.60 17.28 12.70
C GLY A 356 -7.73 17.54 11.20
N LEU A 357 -7.00 16.75 10.40
CA LEU A 357 -7.02 16.82 8.95
C LEU A 357 -7.92 15.73 8.40
N VAL A 358 -8.84 16.10 7.50
CA VAL A 358 -9.69 15.15 6.79
C VAL A 358 -8.81 14.41 5.77
N PRO A 359 -8.64 13.08 5.85
CA PRO A 359 -7.76 12.36 4.95
C PRO A 359 -8.51 11.89 3.70
N PHE A 360 -7.92 12.10 2.53
CA PHE A 360 -8.35 11.49 1.27
C PHE A 360 -7.18 10.73 0.66
N TRP A 361 -7.22 9.41 0.70
CA TRP A 361 -6.14 8.59 0.18
C TRP A 361 -6.38 8.23 -1.29
N MET A 362 -5.34 8.34 -2.11
CA MET A 362 -5.35 7.86 -3.49
C MET A 362 -4.50 6.60 -3.62
N PHE A 363 -4.96 5.63 -4.41
CA PHE A 363 -4.15 4.42 -4.62
C PHE A 363 -2.88 4.73 -5.43
N PHE A 364 -2.90 5.74 -6.31
CA PHE A 364 -1.73 6.23 -7.05
C PHE A 364 -1.95 7.63 -7.64
N ASN A 365 -0.96 8.21 -8.31
CA ASN A 365 -1.10 9.52 -8.99
C ASN A 365 -1.60 9.41 -10.44
N MET A 366 -2.53 8.50 -10.71
CA MET A 366 -3.05 8.30 -12.06
C MET A 366 -4.34 9.10 -12.32
N GLU A 367 -4.69 9.23 -13.59
CA GLU A 367 -5.95 9.84 -14.06
C GLU A 367 -7.20 9.34 -13.30
N PRO A 368 -7.37 8.04 -12.98
CA PRO A 368 -8.51 7.58 -12.18
C PRO A 368 -8.57 8.21 -10.77
N SER A 369 -7.43 8.30 -10.07
CA SER A 369 -7.36 8.92 -8.74
C SER A 369 -7.59 10.43 -8.79
N LEU A 370 -7.07 11.10 -9.82
CA LEU A 370 -7.37 12.51 -10.08
C LEU A 370 -8.88 12.73 -10.26
N LYS A 371 -9.54 11.88 -11.07
CA LYS A 371 -10.99 11.98 -11.31
C LYS A 371 -11.79 11.77 -10.02
N SER A 372 -11.39 10.82 -9.21
CA SER A 372 -12.01 10.52 -7.92
C SER A 372 -11.88 11.69 -6.94
N LEU A 373 -10.69 12.27 -6.80
CA LEU A 373 -10.48 13.47 -5.99
C LEU A 373 -11.28 14.67 -6.51
N ARG A 374 -11.31 14.90 -7.83
CA ARG A 374 -12.11 15.98 -8.44
C ARG A 374 -13.58 15.83 -8.10
N LYS A 375 -14.13 14.61 -8.23
CA LYS A 375 -15.50 14.32 -7.84
C LYS A 375 -15.75 14.61 -6.36
N TYR A 376 -14.85 14.20 -5.47
CA TYR A 376 -14.98 14.49 -4.05
C TYR A 376 -15.01 16.00 -3.74
N LEU A 377 -14.15 16.77 -4.42
CA LEU A 377 -14.07 18.23 -4.33
C LEU A 377 -15.21 18.99 -5.04
N GLU A 378 -16.09 18.32 -5.77
CA GLU A 378 -17.33 18.92 -6.30
C GLU A 378 -18.43 19.00 -5.23
N GLU A 379 -18.37 18.11 -4.23
CA GLU A 379 -19.37 17.99 -3.18
C GLU A 379 -18.91 18.60 -1.84
N HIS A 380 -17.63 18.96 -1.72
CA HIS A 380 -17.01 19.38 -0.46
C HIS A 380 -16.12 20.62 -0.63
N ASP A 381 -16.23 21.56 0.32
CA ASP A 381 -15.44 22.78 0.36
C ASP A 381 -14.43 22.79 1.52
N PHE A 382 -13.15 22.93 1.19
CA PHE A 382 -12.06 23.01 2.17
C PHE A 382 -11.41 24.38 2.17
N ASP A 383 -11.03 24.87 3.34
CA ASP A 383 -10.20 26.07 3.49
C ASP A 383 -8.78 25.82 3.01
N ASP A 384 -8.19 24.71 3.46
CA ASP A 384 -6.87 24.29 3.02
C ASP A 384 -6.93 22.90 2.37
N ILE A 385 -6.22 22.74 1.25
CA ILE A 385 -5.98 21.45 0.60
C ILE A 385 -4.47 21.23 0.54
N GLY A 386 -3.98 20.25 1.31
CA GLY A 386 -2.61 19.76 1.24
C GLY A 386 -2.53 18.50 0.38
N LEU A 387 -1.63 18.44 -0.59
CA LEU A 387 -1.50 17.31 -1.52
C LEU A 387 -0.10 16.69 -1.50
N MET A 388 -0.04 15.38 -1.25
CA MET A 388 1.14 14.56 -1.49
C MET A 388 1.02 13.82 -2.83
N LEU A 389 2.15 13.63 -3.51
CA LEU A 389 2.23 12.86 -4.75
C LEU A 389 3.39 11.86 -4.66
N PHE A 390 3.10 10.57 -4.79
CA PHE A 390 4.09 9.49 -4.90
C PHE A 390 4.91 9.57 -6.20
N SER A 391 6.24 9.58 -6.09
CA SER A 391 7.13 9.63 -7.26
C SER A 391 7.64 8.24 -7.64
N HIS A 392 7.14 7.69 -8.75
CA HIS A 392 7.61 6.42 -9.33
C HIS A 392 8.60 6.61 -10.49
N GLY A 393 8.88 7.85 -10.88
CA GLY A 393 9.97 8.19 -11.78
C GLY A 393 9.72 8.00 -13.27
N VAL A 394 8.55 7.52 -13.67
CA VAL A 394 8.22 7.23 -15.07
C VAL A 394 7.10 8.15 -15.54
N ARG A 395 7.21 8.72 -16.74
CA ARG A 395 6.06 9.31 -17.43
C ARG A 395 5.23 8.18 -18.07
N SER A 396 4.56 7.40 -17.23
CA SER A 396 3.81 6.22 -17.64
C SER A 396 2.47 6.59 -18.28
N ILE A 397 1.87 5.62 -18.98
CA ILE A 397 0.51 5.75 -19.50
C ILE A 397 -0.46 6.01 -18.34
N GLY A 398 -1.34 7.01 -18.48
CA GLY A 398 -2.35 7.35 -17.47
C GLY A 398 -1.84 8.17 -16.28
N LEU A 399 -0.58 8.63 -16.30
CA LEU A 399 -0.05 9.54 -15.28
C LEU A 399 -0.69 10.93 -15.40
N ALA A 400 -1.28 11.41 -14.32
CA ALA A 400 -1.82 12.76 -14.25
C ALA A 400 -0.70 13.82 -14.25
N ALA A 401 -0.91 14.91 -14.99
CA ALA A 401 0.05 16.00 -15.09
C ALA A 401 0.08 16.85 -13.80
N ILE A 402 1.16 17.59 -13.56
CA ILE A 402 1.26 18.44 -12.36
C ILE A 402 0.23 19.58 -12.40
N GLU A 403 -0.10 20.07 -13.59
CA GLU A 403 -1.10 21.10 -13.82
C GLU A 403 -2.52 20.63 -13.47
N ASP A 404 -2.81 19.33 -13.66
CA ASP A 404 -4.08 18.74 -13.28
C ASP A 404 -4.29 18.73 -11.77
N TRP A 405 -3.21 18.50 -11.02
CA TRP A 405 -3.16 18.55 -9.57
C TRP A 405 -3.23 19.98 -9.05
N ASP A 406 -2.60 20.95 -9.75
CA ASP A 406 -2.74 22.37 -9.44
C ASP A 406 -4.21 22.83 -9.50
N ALA A 407 -4.99 22.29 -10.44
CA ALA A 407 -6.42 22.57 -10.54
C ALA A 407 -7.23 22.05 -9.34
N CYS A 408 -6.85 20.90 -8.75
CA CYS A 408 -7.44 20.40 -7.51
C CYS A 408 -7.08 21.30 -6.32
N LEU A 409 -5.80 21.70 -6.21
CA LEU A 409 -5.34 22.60 -5.15
C LEU A 409 -6.02 23.97 -5.21
N ALA A 410 -6.30 24.48 -6.42
CA ALA A 410 -6.98 25.75 -6.63
C ALA A 410 -8.45 25.76 -6.15
N ARG A 411 -9.04 24.61 -5.82
CA ARG A 411 -10.37 24.52 -5.20
C ARG A 411 -10.40 24.92 -3.73
N ALA A 412 -9.24 25.00 -3.06
CA ALA A 412 -9.16 25.42 -1.67
C ALA A 412 -9.63 26.88 -1.52
N ARG A 413 -10.49 27.16 -0.53
CA ARG A 413 -11.01 28.52 -0.28
C ARG A 413 -9.92 29.49 0.18
N LYS A 414 -8.87 28.98 0.85
CA LYS A 414 -7.76 29.79 1.36
C LYS A 414 -6.42 29.37 0.77
N ARG A 415 -6.02 28.10 0.90
CA ARG A 415 -4.67 27.66 0.49
C ARG A 415 -4.66 26.25 -0.07
N GLY A 416 -4.26 26.13 -1.33
CA GLY A 416 -3.82 24.86 -1.93
C GLY A 416 -2.31 24.77 -1.94
N PHE A 417 -1.72 23.68 -1.44
CA PHE A 417 -0.27 23.49 -1.47
C PHE A 417 0.15 22.03 -1.52
N TYR A 418 1.31 21.80 -2.13
CA TYR A 418 1.98 20.50 -2.07
C TYR A 418 2.71 20.29 -0.75
N ILE A 419 2.78 19.04 -0.33
CA ILE A 419 3.52 18.58 0.85
C ILE A 419 4.65 17.66 0.39
N GLY A 420 5.89 18.13 0.51
CA GLY A 420 7.07 17.36 0.16
C GLY A 420 7.34 17.20 -1.33
N VAL A 421 6.48 17.72 -2.21
CA VAL A 421 6.58 17.57 -3.68
C VAL A 421 7.31 18.74 -4.33
N ASP A 422 8.35 18.44 -5.10
CA ASP A 422 8.96 19.34 -6.09
C ASP A 422 8.25 19.20 -7.45
N ARG A 423 7.42 20.20 -7.76
CA ARG A 423 6.64 20.29 -9.01
C ARG A 423 7.51 20.22 -10.27
N ARG A 424 8.76 20.69 -10.22
CA ARG A 424 9.66 20.70 -11.39
C ARG A 424 10.30 19.34 -11.62
N ALA A 425 10.42 18.54 -10.57
CA ALA A 425 11.01 17.20 -10.63
C ALA A 425 9.95 16.10 -10.84
N TYR A 426 8.66 16.35 -10.57
CA TYR A 426 7.57 15.40 -10.79
C TYR A 426 7.55 14.83 -12.24
N PRO A 427 7.39 13.51 -12.44
CA PRO A 427 7.14 12.43 -11.46
C PRO A 427 8.41 11.77 -10.87
N GLN A 428 9.58 12.39 -11.05
CA GLN A 428 10.91 11.92 -10.62
C GLN A 428 11.41 12.58 -9.33
N ASP A 429 10.50 13.16 -8.54
CA ASP A 429 10.84 13.74 -7.24
C ASP A 429 10.95 12.66 -6.16
N PHE A 430 12.08 11.97 -6.10
CA PHE A 430 12.30 10.93 -5.09
C PHE A 430 12.54 11.49 -3.68
N ALA A 431 12.84 12.79 -3.56
CA ALA A 431 12.99 13.43 -2.26
C ALA A 431 11.66 13.50 -1.49
N THR A 432 10.51 13.38 -2.20
CA THR A 432 9.16 13.34 -1.59
C THR A 432 9.05 12.33 -0.45
N PHE A 433 9.71 11.16 -0.57
CA PHE A 433 9.71 10.09 0.44
C PHE A 433 10.27 10.50 1.81
N VAL A 434 11.09 11.55 1.84
CA VAL A 434 11.67 12.11 3.05
C VAL A 434 11.04 13.46 3.39
N ASN A 435 10.75 14.26 2.37
CA ASN A 435 10.28 15.63 2.53
C ASN A 435 8.84 15.72 3.04
N TYR A 436 7.97 14.75 2.73
CA TYR A 436 6.56 14.82 3.10
C TYR A 436 6.39 14.98 4.61
N SER A 437 7.10 14.20 5.44
CA SER A 437 6.93 14.22 6.90
C SER A 437 7.37 15.56 7.49
N ARG A 438 8.49 16.11 7.00
CA ARG A 438 8.98 17.44 7.41
C ARG A 438 8.02 18.55 7.00
N ASP A 439 7.51 18.49 5.78
CA ASP A 439 6.67 19.57 5.25
C ASP A 439 5.27 19.53 5.85
N LEU A 440 4.74 18.34 6.19
CA LEU A 440 3.48 18.24 6.93
C LEU A 440 3.59 18.99 8.26
N GLU A 441 4.73 18.87 8.95
CA GLU A 441 4.99 19.57 10.21
C GLU A 441 5.07 21.08 10.05
N ARG A 442 5.75 21.53 9.02
CA ARG A 442 5.84 22.97 8.71
C ARG A 442 4.49 23.57 8.34
N ARG A 443 3.65 22.83 7.61
CA ARG A 443 2.39 23.35 7.04
C ARG A 443 1.25 23.37 8.05
N PHE A 444 1.13 22.31 8.84
CA PHE A 444 0.02 22.15 9.80
C PHE A 444 0.45 22.36 11.26
N GLY A 445 1.73 22.63 11.52
CA GLY A 445 2.27 22.88 12.85
C GLY A 445 2.37 21.61 13.70
N LYS A 446 2.68 21.81 14.99
CA LYS A 446 2.58 20.81 16.06
C LYS A 446 1.22 20.93 16.75
N ILE A 447 0.15 20.92 15.96
CA ILE A 447 -1.19 20.87 16.54
C ILE A 447 -1.37 19.46 17.09
N ASN A 448 -1.70 19.41 18.36
CA ASN A 448 -1.91 18.16 19.07
C ASN A 448 -3.33 18.13 19.65
N ILE A 449 -4.30 17.83 18.78
CA ILE A 449 -5.69 17.71 19.19
C ILE A 449 -5.82 16.46 20.06
N ASP A 450 -6.44 16.65 21.22
CA ASP A 450 -6.85 15.57 22.09
C ASP A 450 -8.26 15.10 21.67
N LEU A 451 -8.31 13.94 21.02
CA LEU A 451 -9.55 13.31 20.58
C LEU A 451 -9.67 11.94 21.22
N PRO A 452 -10.85 11.60 21.78
CA PRO A 452 -11.08 10.24 22.23
C PRO A 452 -11.00 9.27 21.03
N PRO A 453 -10.46 8.06 21.23
CA PRO A 453 -10.49 7.04 20.20
C PRO A 453 -11.94 6.70 19.83
N VAL A 454 -12.19 6.45 18.56
CA VAL A 454 -13.54 6.12 18.07
C VAL A 454 -13.86 4.67 18.45
N PRO A 455 -15.01 4.40 19.08
CA PRO A 455 -15.46 3.03 19.24
C PRO A 455 -15.62 2.34 17.88
N TYR A 456 -15.08 1.12 17.74
CA TYR A 456 -15.15 0.36 16.47
C TYR A 456 -16.58 0.26 15.92
N ALA A 457 -17.57 0.03 16.79
CA ALA A 457 -18.98 -0.05 16.38
C ALA A 457 -19.47 1.29 15.77
N THR A 458 -19.06 2.43 16.31
CA THR A 458 -19.42 3.76 15.76
C THR A 458 -18.85 3.95 14.36
N ALA A 459 -17.59 3.58 14.14
CA ALA A 459 -16.96 3.61 12.82
C ALA A 459 -17.67 2.68 11.82
N ARG A 460 -17.92 1.42 12.22
CA ARG A 460 -18.66 0.44 11.42
C ARG A 460 -20.04 0.95 11.03
N ASP A 461 -20.80 1.44 12.00
CA ASP A 461 -22.20 1.86 11.79
C ASP A 461 -22.28 3.11 10.91
N PHE A 462 -21.31 4.03 11.02
CA PHE A 462 -21.17 5.15 10.10
C PHE A 462 -21.01 4.65 8.66
N VAL A 463 -20.02 3.78 8.40
CA VAL A 463 -19.76 3.25 7.05
C VAL A 463 -20.97 2.49 6.53
N ARG A 464 -21.60 1.63 7.34
CA ARG A 464 -22.84 0.92 6.96
C ARG A 464 -23.96 1.87 6.54
N SER A 465 -24.18 2.94 7.30
CA SER A 465 -25.26 3.90 7.03
C SER A 465 -25.04 4.71 5.75
N ARG A 466 -23.79 4.88 5.31
CA ARG A 466 -23.41 5.66 4.12
C ARG A 466 -23.01 4.81 2.92
N ALA A 467 -22.95 3.48 3.09
CA ALA A 467 -22.58 2.54 2.04
C ALA A 467 -23.68 2.35 0.98
N ALA A 468 -24.94 2.69 1.29
CA ALA A 468 -26.06 2.53 0.36
C ALA A 468 -25.82 3.32 -0.95
N GLY A 469 -25.92 2.64 -2.10
CA GLY A 469 -25.67 3.25 -3.42
C GLY A 469 -24.18 3.42 -3.75
N THR A 470 -23.27 2.98 -2.89
CA THR A 470 -21.82 2.94 -3.14
C THR A 470 -21.37 1.54 -3.55
N ARG A 471 -20.08 1.39 -3.88
CA ARG A 471 -19.43 0.09 -4.13
C ARG A 471 -18.84 -0.54 -2.86
N VAL A 472 -19.25 -0.06 -1.69
CA VAL A 472 -18.78 -0.51 -0.38
C VAL A 472 -19.91 -1.24 0.33
N SER A 473 -19.59 -2.29 1.07
CA SER A 473 -20.52 -2.96 1.97
C SER A 473 -19.81 -3.45 3.22
N TRP A 474 -20.54 -3.53 4.34
CA TRP A 474 -19.98 -4.03 5.60
C TRP A 474 -20.97 -4.94 6.29
N ASN A 475 -20.70 -6.24 6.29
CA ASN A 475 -21.65 -7.27 6.72
C ASN A 475 -21.08 -8.09 7.88
N SER A 476 -21.95 -8.65 8.71
CA SER A 476 -21.56 -9.67 9.69
C SER A 476 -21.58 -11.04 8.99
N LEU A 477 -20.63 -11.91 9.33
CA LEU A 477 -20.41 -13.20 8.65
C LEU A 477 -20.81 -14.41 9.49
#